data_AF-A0AAT9HIX3-F1
#
_entry.id   AF-A0AAT9HIX3-F1
#
_cell.length_a   1.000
_cell.length_b   1.000
_cell.length_c   1.000
_cell.angle_alpha   90.00
_cell.angle_beta   90.00
_cell.angle_gamma   90.00
#
_symmetry.space_group_name_H-M   'P 1'
#
loop_
_entity.id
_entity.type
_entity.pdbx_description
1 polymer ?
#
loop_
_entity_poly.entity_id
_entity_poly.type
_entity_poly.pdbx_seq_one_letter_code
_entity_poly.pdbx_strand_id
1 'polypeptide(L)'
;MPGAVAVELVHNFSLLHDDLMDGDEQRRHRDTVWKVHGPAQAILVGDALFALANEVLLELGTVEAGRATRRLTTATRSLIDGQAQDISYEHRDRVSVEECLEMEGNKTGALLACASSIGAVLGGADDRTADSLERYGYHLGLAFQAVDDILGIWGDPEATGKQTWSDLRQRKKSSRSWPRWRRAAVPPSGSARSSPRTPRAATSRPSPRRSSRRVPP
;
A
#
# COMPACT_ATOMS: atom_id res chain seq x y z
N MET A 1 -14.78 19.55 -6.12
CA MET A 1 -13.98 20.10 -5.01
C MET A 1 -14.27 19.46 -3.65
N PRO A 2 -15.53 19.28 -3.19
CA PRO A 2 -15.83 18.82 -1.81
C PRO A 2 -15.10 17.52 -1.40
N GLY A 3 -15.08 16.51 -2.28
CA GLY A 3 -14.36 15.25 -2.01
C GLY A 3 -12.86 15.42 -1.75
N ALA A 4 -12.17 16.29 -2.49
CA ALA A 4 -10.75 16.53 -2.28
C ALA A 4 -10.49 17.21 -0.93
N VAL A 5 -11.31 18.20 -0.56
CA VAL A 5 -11.21 18.89 0.73
C VAL A 5 -11.44 17.92 1.89
N ALA A 6 -12.49 17.09 1.79
CA ALA A 6 -12.80 16.11 2.83
C ALA A 6 -11.68 15.07 3.03
N VAL A 7 -11.09 14.58 1.93
CA VAL A 7 -9.93 13.67 2.00
C VAL A 7 -8.73 14.32 2.68
N GLU A 8 -8.39 15.57 2.32
CA GLU A 8 -7.27 16.28 2.93
C GLU A 8 -7.51 16.62 4.41
N LEU A 9 -8.76 16.90 4.80
CA LEU A 9 -9.13 17.09 6.20
C LEU A 9 -8.94 15.80 7.02
N VAL A 10 -9.38 14.65 6.49
CA VAL A 10 -9.13 13.33 7.11
C VAL A 10 -7.64 13.02 7.17
N HIS A 11 -6.89 13.32 6.10
CA HIS A 11 -5.44 13.14 6.10
C HIS A 11 -4.77 13.94 7.21
N ASN A 12 -5.08 15.23 7.33
CA ASN A 12 -4.45 16.07 8.36
C ASN A 12 -4.91 15.69 9.77
N PHE A 13 -6.18 15.30 9.96
CA PHE A 13 -6.65 14.68 11.19
C PHE A 13 -5.75 13.52 11.62
N SER A 14 -5.49 12.57 10.70
CA SER A 14 -4.66 11.41 11.03
C SER A 14 -3.24 11.84 11.39
N LEU A 15 -2.64 12.78 10.65
CA LEU A 15 -1.29 13.28 10.96
C LEU A 15 -1.19 13.92 12.36
N LEU A 16 -2.19 14.72 12.75
CA LEU A 16 -2.23 15.38 14.06
C LEU A 16 -2.28 14.36 15.20
N HIS A 17 -3.08 13.31 15.05
CA HIS A 17 -3.24 12.27 16.05
C HIS A 17 -2.06 11.31 16.06
N ASP A 18 -1.55 10.91 14.89
CA ASP A 18 -0.36 10.06 14.73
C ASP A 18 0.87 10.72 15.36
N ASP A 19 1.12 12.01 15.08
CA ASP A 19 2.26 12.75 15.66
C ASP A 19 2.27 12.70 17.19
N LEU A 20 1.09 12.74 17.81
CA LEU A 20 0.93 12.66 19.25
C LEU A 20 1.11 11.23 19.77
N MET A 21 0.52 10.23 19.09
CA MET A 21 0.61 8.83 19.48
C MET A 21 2.04 8.29 19.36
N ASP A 22 2.74 8.65 18.29
CA ASP A 22 4.10 8.21 17.99
C ASP A 22 5.16 9.03 18.76
N GLY A 23 4.75 10.15 19.37
CA GLY A 23 5.66 11.06 20.09
C GLY A 23 6.57 11.87 19.17
N ASP A 24 6.16 12.06 17.91
CA ASP A 24 6.92 12.81 16.92
C ASP A 24 6.90 14.31 17.24
N GLU A 25 8.07 14.84 17.61
CA GLU A 25 8.23 16.25 17.95
C GLU A 25 8.28 17.17 16.71
N GLN A 26 8.60 16.63 15.53
CA GLN A 26 8.78 17.42 14.32
C GLN A 26 8.18 16.73 13.08
N ARG A 27 7.51 17.52 12.24
CA ARG A 27 7.01 17.12 10.93
C ARG A 27 7.43 18.15 9.89
N ARG A 28 8.07 17.68 8.81
CA ARG A 28 8.59 18.54 7.72
C ARG A 28 9.44 19.72 8.24
N HIS A 29 10.37 19.43 9.16
CA HIS A 29 11.28 20.39 9.79
C HIS A 29 10.61 21.50 10.62
N ARG A 30 9.37 21.28 11.06
CA ARG A 30 8.64 22.17 11.97
C ARG A 30 8.15 21.39 13.17
N ASP A 31 8.06 22.04 14.32
CA ASP A 31 7.48 21.43 15.52
C ASP A 31 6.01 21.05 15.27
N THR A 32 5.62 19.88 15.79
CA THR A 32 4.26 19.35 15.68
C THR A 32 3.27 20.11 16.56
N VAL A 33 1.98 19.98 16.24
CA VAL A 33 0.92 20.72 16.94
C VAL A 33 0.91 20.40 18.44
N TRP A 34 1.09 19.13 18.81
CA TRP A 34 1.10 18.75 20.22
C TRP A 34 2.31 19.31 20.98
N LYS A 35 3.45 19.50 20.31
CA LYS A 35 4.64 20.11 20.92
C LYS A 35 4.47 21.61 21.15
N VAL A 36 3.86 22.32 20.20
CA VAL A 36 3.67 23.78 20.28
C VAL A 36 2.50 24.15 21.18
N HIS A 37 1.39 23.43 21.07
CA HIS A 37 0.13 23.79 21.71
C HIS A 37 -0.27 22.86 22.85
N GLY A 38 0.33 21.67 22.95
CA GLY A 38 -0.01 20.66 23.94
C GLY A 38 -0.88 19.54 23.38
N PRO A 39 -0.87 18.36 24.04
CA PRO A 39 -1.58 17.17 23.58
C PRO A 39 -3.10 17.37 23.50
N ALA A 40 -3.69 18.10 24.45
CA ALA A 40 -5.13 18.36 24.48
C ALA A 40 -5.62 19.13 23.24
N GLN A 41 -4.90 20.19 22.82
CA GLN A 41 -5.25 20.90 21.59
C GLN A 41 -5.05 20.06 20.34
N ALA A 42 -4.02 19.22 20.27
CA ALA A 42 -3.80 18.34 19.12
C ALA A 42 -4.96 17.35 18.93
N ILE A 43 -5.46 16.76 20.03
CA ILE A 43 -6.63 15.87 20.00
C ILE A 43 -7.86 16.64 19.49
N LEU A 44 -8.19 17.78 20.13
CA LEU A 44 -9.37 18.57 19.80
C LEU A 44 -9.38 19.08 18.37
N VAL A 45 -8.22 19.53 17.86
CA VAL A 45 -8.11 20.00 16.47
C VAL A 45 -8.27 18.84 15.50
N GLY A 46 -7.65 17.68 15.78
CA GLY A 46 -7.87 16.50 14.95
C GLY A 46 -9.35 16.11 14.89
N ASP A 47 -10.03 16.03 16.03
CA ASP A 47 -11.47 15.70 16.10
C ASP A 47 -12.32 16.71 15.29
N ALA A 48 -11.98 17.99 15.38
CA ALA A 48 -12.64 19.05 14.62
C ALA A 48 -12.42 18.90 13.11
N LEU A 49 -11.21 18.57 12.65
CA LEU A 49 -10.93 18.33 11.23
C LEU A 49 -11.70 17.11 10.71
N PHE A 50 -11.78 16.03 11.49
CA PHE A 50 -12.57 14.87 11.11
C PHE A 50 -14.07 15.17 11.03
N ALA A 51 -14.62 15.92 12.00
CA ALA A 51 -16.01 16.36 11.95
C ALA A 51 -16.28 17.23 10.71
N LEU A 52 -15.40 18.21 10.44
CA LEU A 52 -15.50 19.11 9.30
C LEU A 52 -15.41 18.36 7.96
N ALA A 53 -14.60 17.30 7.87
CA ALA A 53 -14.49 16.49 6.65
C ALA A 53 -15.85 15.88 6.25
N ASN A 54 -16.62 15.42 7.23
CA ASN A 54 -17.95 14.88 7.00
C ASN A 54 -18.96 15.98 6.69
N GLU A 55 -18.88 17.11 7.39
CA GLU A 55 -19.75 18.29 7.17
C GLU A 55 -19.64 18.79 5.73
N VAL A 56 -18.43 19.01 5.22
CA VAL A 56 -18.17 19.50 3.85
C VAL A 56 -18.81 18.63 2.76
N LEU A 57 -18.95 17.32 2.99
CA LEU A 57 -19.67 16.43 2.08
C LEU A 57 -21.17 16.53 2.28
N LEU A 58 -21.64 16.42 3.53
CA LEU A 58 -23.06 16.31 3.87
C LEU A 58 -23.84 17.61 3.65
N GLU A 59 -23.17 18.78 3.69
CA GLU A 59 -23.76 20.08 3.36
C GLU A 59 -24.36 20.15 1.95
N LEU A 60 -23.89 19.30 1.03
CA LEU A 60 -24.44 19.22 -0.33
C LEU A 60 -25.89 18.70 -0.36
N GLY A 61 -26.32 17.94 0.66
CA GLY A 61 -27.70 17.46 0.78
C GLY A 61 -28.17 16.48 -0.31
N THR A 62 -27.24 15.84 -1.05
CA THR A 62 -27.58 14.90 -2.13
C THR A 62 -27.37 13.43 -1.74
N VAL A 63 -27.93 12.52 -2.52
CA VAL A 63 -27.71 11.07 -2.35
C VAL A 63 -26.24 10.70 -2.61
N GLU A 64 -25.63 11.34 -3.60
CA GLU A 64 -24.22 11.18 -3.95
C GLU A 64 -23.30 11.61 -2.81
N ALA A 65 -23.64 12.69 -2.10
CA ALA A 65 -22.93 13.12 -0.91
C ALA A 65 -22.96 12.06 0.19
N GLY A 66 -24.13 11.48 0.49
CA GLY A 66 -24.24 10.38 1.44
C GLY A 66 -23.40 9.15 1.05
N ARG A 67 -23.37 8.80 -0.24
CA ARG A 67 -22.50 7.72 -0.77
C ARG A 67 -21.02 8.07 -0.63
N ALA A 68 -20.62 9.30 -0.90
CA ALA A 68 -19.24 9.78 -0.76
C ALA A 68 -18.79 9.76 0.71
N THR A 69 -19.62 10.24 1.63
CA THR A 69 -19.35 10.19 3.08
C THR A 69 -19.21 8.75 3.57
N ARG A 70 -20.01 7.81 3.04
CA ARG A 70 -19.83 6.38 3.35
C ARG A 70 -18.45 5.86 2.95
N ARG A 71 -17.93 6.24 1.77
CA ARG A 71 -16.57 5.84 1.37
C ARG A 71 -15.49 6.50 2.22
N LEU A 72 -15.65 7.80 2.54
CA LEU A 72 -14.71 8.51 3.40
C LEU A 72 -14.64 7.89 4.79
N THR A 73 -15.78 7.56 5.40
CA THR A 73 -15.85 6.91 6.70
C THR A 73 -15.30 5.48 6.68
N THR A 74 -15.51 4.71 5.61
CA THR A 74 -14.85 3.41 5.42
C THR A 74 -13.32 3.56 5.39
N ALA A 75 -12.80 4.49 4.60
CA ALA A 75 -11.35 4.73 4.54
C ALA A 75 -10.78 5.25 5.86
N THR A 76 -11.52 6.11 6.57
CA THR A 76 -11.11 6.63 7.89
C THR A 76 -11.02 5.50 8.91
N ARG A 77 -11.97 4.55 8.91
CA ARG A 77 -11.87 3.36 9.76
C ARG A 77 -10.63 2.53 9.44
N SER A 78 -10.35 2.30 8.17
CA SER A 78 -9.13 1.60 7.75
C SER A 78 -7.86 2.33 8.20
N LEU A 79 -7.81 3.66 8.11
CA LEU A 79 -6.68 4.44 8.65
C LEU A 79 -6.47 4.18 10.15
N ILE A 80 -7.56 4.22 10.92
CA ILE A 80 -7.52 3.96 12.37
C ILE A 80 -7.06 2.53 12.65
N ASP A 81 -7.57 1.54 11.90
CA ASP A 81 -7.14 0.15 12.01
C ASP A 81 -5.64 0.00 11.69
N GLY A 82 -5.14 0.71 10.66
CA GLY A 82 -3.74 0.75 10.29
C GLY A 82 -2.83 1.34 11.36
N GLN A 83 -3.26 2.43 12.00
CA GLN A 83 -2.52 3.03 13.12
C GLN A 83 -2.54 2.12 14.36
N ALA A 84 -3.68 1.48 14.65
CA ALA A 84 -3.76 0.50 15.73
C ALA A 84 -2.86 -0.72 15.49
N GLN A 85 -2.75 -1.19 14.24
CA GLN A 85 -1.81 -2.23 13.83
C GLN A 85 -0.37 -1.78 14.05
N ASP A 86 -0.01 -0.56 13.64
CA ASP A 86 1.35 -0.01 13.80
C ASP A 86 1.77 0.04 15.27
N ILE A 87 0.93 0.61 16.14
CA ILE A 87 1.15 0.65 17.60
C ILE A 87 1.30 -0.77 18.17
N SER A 88 0.45 -1.71 17.75
CA SER A 88 0.52 -3.11 18.18
C SER A 88 1.83 -3.79 17.75
N TYR A 89 2.40 -3.38 16.62
CA TYR A 89 3.62 -3.96 16.08
C TYR A 89 4.90 -3.39 16.71
N GLU A 90 4.85 -2.22 17.34
CA GLU A 90 6.02 -1.59 17.98
C GLU A 90 6.73 -2.53 18.96
N HIS A 91 5.95 -3.21 19.81
CA HIS A 91 6.45 -4.12 20.84
C HIS A 91 6.77 -5.54 20.33
N ARG A 92 6.47 -5.85 19.06
CA ARG A 92 6.72 -7.17 18.47
C ARG A 92 8.11 -7.26 17.83
N ASP A 93 8.84 -8.34 18.08
CA ASP A 93 10.16 -8.54 17.46
C ASP A 93 10.09 -8.78 15.95
N ARG A 94 9.03 -9.47 15.50
CA ARG A 94 8.81 -9.87 14.12
C ARG A 94 7.38 -9.58 13.68
N VAL A 95 7.27 -9.07 12.46
CA VAL A 95 6.03 -8.82 11.72
C VAL A 95 6.16 -9.55 10.37
N SER A 96 5.12 -10.26 9.94
CA SER A 96 5.11 -10.96 8.66
C SER A 96 4.99 -9.97 7.49
N VAL A 97 5.18 -10.47 6.27
CA VAL A 97 5.00 -9.63 5.07
C VAL A 97 3.53 -9.30 4.90
N GLU A 98 2.66 -10.26 5.18
CA GLU A 98 1.21 -10.14 5.09
C GLU A 98 0.67 -9.11 6.10
N GLU A 99 1.16 -9.13 7.34
CA GLU A 99 0.83 -8.14 8.37
C GLU A 99 1.29 -6.73 7.97
N CYS A 100 2.48 -6.61 7.35
CA CYS A 100 3.01 -5.35 6.86
C CYS A 100 2.14 -4.78 5.72
N LEU A 101 1.78 -5.62 4.74
CA LEU A 101 0.93 -5.22 3.61
C LEU A 101 -0.47 -4.81 4.04
N GLU A 102 -1.06 -5.51 5.02
CA GLU A 102 -2.36 -5.15 5.56
C GLU A 102 -2.30 -3.79 6.25
N MET A 103 -1.30 -3.57 7.10
CA MET A 103 -1.07 -2.30 7.80
C MET A 103 -0.81 -1.14 6.82
N GLU A 104 0.08 -1.31 5.84
CA GLU A 104 0.35 -0.28 4.81
C GLU A 104 -0.87 -0.02 3.93
N GLY A 105 -1.62 -1.07 3.59
CA GLY A 105 -2.89 -0.96 2.87
C GLY A 105 -3.91 -0.14 3.63
N ASN A 106 -4.00 -0.34 4.94
CA ASN A 106 -4.86 0.43 5.83
C ASN A 106 -4.40 1.87 6.03
N LYS A 107 -3.10 2.09 6.33
CA LYS A 107 -2.52 3.39 6.69
C LYS A 107 -2.30 4.31 5.48
N THR A 108 -2.05 3.76 4.30
CA THR A 108 -1.76 4.55 3.08
C THR A 108 -2.73 4.23 1.94
N GLY A 109 -2.97 2.95 1.68
CA GLY A 109 -3.80 2.49 0.56
C GLY A 109 -5.26 2.97 0.64
N ALA A 110 -5.89 2.87 1.80
CA ALA A 110 -7.32 3.12 1.98
C ALA A 110 -7.72 4.58 1.65
N LEU A 111 -6.92 5.56 2.07
CA LEU A 111 -7.24 6.96 1.81
C LEU A 111 -7.01 7.33 0.33
N LEU A 112 -5.97 6.78 -0.31
CA LEU A 112 -5.75 6.94 -1.76
C LEU A 112 -6.83 6.26 -2.60
N ALA A 113 -7.34 5.12 -2.14
CA ALA A 113 -8.50 4.44 -2.72
C ALA A 113 -9.75 5.34 -2.67
N CYS A 114 -10.01 5.97 -1.52
CA CYS A 114 -11.09 6.94 -1.37
C CYS A 114 -10.88 8.16 -2.27
N ALA A 115 -9.68 8.76 -2.27
CA ALA A 115 -9.36 9.92 -3.10
C ALA A 115 -9.60 9.65 -4.59
N SER A 116 -9.28 8.45 -5.06
CA SER A 116 -9.43 8.04 -6.45
C SER A 116 -10.89 7.84 -6.86
N SER A 117 -11.78 7.44 -5.94
CA SER A 117 -13.18 7.11 -6.23
C SER A 117 -14.18 8.20 -5.85
N ILE A 118 -13.89 9.02 -4.84
CA ILE A 118 -14.85 9.94 -4.22
C ILE A 118 -15.38 10.99 -5.21
N GLY A 119 -14.52 11.48 -6.11
CA GLY A 119 -14.91 12.41 -7.17
C GLY A 119 -15.91 11.80 -8.16
N ALA A 120 -15.73 10.52 -8.52
CA ALA A 120 -16.65 9.81 -9.40
C ALA A 120 -18.00 9.58 -8.74
N VAL A 121 -18.03 9.23 -7.45
CA VAL A 121 -19.28 9.10 -6.69
C VAL A 121 -20.04 10.42 -6.63
N LEU A 122 -19.36 11.53 -6.33
CA LEU A 122 -19.94 12.87 -6.33
C LEU A 122 -20.43 13.30 -7.73
N GLY A 123 -19.82 12.77 -8.78
CA GLY A 123 -20.24 12.95 -10.18
C GLY A 123 -21.38 12.04 -10.64
N GLY A 124 -21.96 11.23 -9.74
CA GLY A 124 -23.09 10.35 -10.05
C GLY A 124 -22.71 9.00 -10.66
N ALA A 125 -21.45 8.57 -10.59
CA ALA A 125 -21.03 7.28 -11.09
C ALA A 125 -21.72 6.12 -10.34
N ASP A 126 -21.91 4.99 -11.05
CA ASP A 126 -22.37 3.74 -10.44
C ASP A 126 -21.31 3.12 -9.51
N ASP A 127 -21.73 2.19 -8.65
CA ASP A 127 -20.85 1.57 -7.67
C ASP A 127 -19.73 0.76 -8.34
N ARG A 128 -20.00 0.10 -9.47
CA ARG A 128 -18.99 -0.69 -10.20
C ARG A 128 -17.82 0.19 -10.69
N THR A 129 -18.13 1.39 -11.16
CA THR A 129 -17.13 2.37 -11.62
C THR A 129 -16.34 2.90 -10.43
N ALA A 130 -17.03 3.30 -9.35
CA ALA A 130 -16.38 3.78 -8.13
C ALA A 130 -15.48 2.71 -7.48
N ASP A 131 -15.91 1.46 -7.42
CA ASP A 131 -15.14 0.33 -6.86
C ASP A 131 -13.91 -0.01 -7.72
N SER A 132 -13.98 0.24 -9.03
CA SER A 132 -12.82 0.07 -9.92
C SER A 132 -11.76 1.13 -9.67
N LEU A 133 -12.18 2.39 -9.47
CA LEU A 133 -11.29 3.48 -9.08
C LEU A 133 -10.72 3.30 -7.68
N GLU A 134 -11.52 2.77 -6.75
CA GLU A 134 -11.07 2.47 -5.38
C GLU A 134 -9.97 1.39 -5.39
N ARG A 135 -10.17 0.28 -6.12
CA ARG A 135 -9.13 -0.75 -6.29
C ARG A 135 -7.86 -0.20 -6.93
N TYR A 136 -8.00 0.67 -7.93
CA TYR A 136 -6.86 1.36 -8.53
C TYR A 136 -6.09 2.18 -7.48
N GLY A 137 -6.79 3.05 -6.73
CA GLY A 137 -6.17 3.90 -5.72
C GLY A 137 -5.54 3.11 -4.57
N TYR A 138 -6.15 1.99 -4.16
CA TYR A 138 -5.60 1.10 -3.14
C TYR A 138 -4.25 0.51 -3.56
N HIS A 139 -4.17 -0.07 -4.77
CA HIS A 139 -2.92 -0.62 -5.29
C HIS A 139 -1.88 0.45 -5.59
N LEU A 140 -2.31 1.65 -6.02
CA LEU A 140 -1.42 2.79 -6.16
C LEU A 140 -0.80 3.18 -4.80
N GLY A 141 -1.59 3.19 -3.73
CA GLY A 141 -1.10 3.50 -2.38
C GLY A 141 -0.13 2.46 -1.84
N LEU A 142 -0.40 1.16 -2.06
CA LEU A 142 0.56 0.10 -1.74
C LEU A 142 1.88 0.27 -2.50
N ALA A 143 1.81 0.55 -3.81
CA ALA A 143 3.01 0.78 -4.61
C ALA A 143 3.78 2.02 -4.14
N PHE A 144 3.07 3.10 -3.78
CA PHE A 144 3.67 4.30 -3.24
C PHE A 144 4.42 4.03 -1.92
N GLN A 145 3.81 3.29 -0.99
CA GLN A 145 4.45 2.96 0.28
C GLN A 145 5.66 2.05 0.10
N ALA A 146 5.56 1.04 -0.78
CA ALA A 146 6.69 0.17 -1.10
C ALA A 146 7.88 0.96 -1.67
N VAL A 147 7.63 2.00 -2.48
CA VAL A 147 8.68 2.90 -2.97
C VAL A 147 9.24 3.77 -1.85
N ASP A 148 8.41 4.36 -0.99
CA ASP A 148 8.87 5.18 0.15
C ASP A 148 9.78 4.38 1.09
N ASP A 149 9.43 3.12 1.37
CA ASP A 149 10.23 2.24 2.23
C ASP A 149 11.59 1.87 1.59
N ILE A 150 11.62 1.64 0.28
CA ILE A 150 12.88 1.42 -0.46
C ILE A 150 13.77 2.66 -0.35
N LEU A 151 13.18 3.85 -0.57
CA LEU A 151 13.91 5.11 -0.53
C LEU A 151 14.34 5.49 0.90
N GLY A 152 13.58 5.12 1.93
CA GLY A 152 13.96 5.33 3.33
C GLY A 152 15.16 4.51 3.78
N ILE A 153 15.45 3.40 3.11
CA ILE A 153 16.61 2.54 3.40
C ILE A 153 17.79 2.85 2.46
N TRP A 154 17.56 2.87 1.15
CA TRP A 154 18.61 2.97 0.12
C TRP A 154 18.62 4.28 -0.67
N GLY A 155 17.73 5.22 -0.36
CA GLY A 155 17.63 6.49 -1.08
C GLY A 155 18.88 7.34 -0.90
N ASP A 156 19.27 8.00 -1.99
CA ASP A 156 20.34 8.98 -1.99
C ASP A 156 19.94 10.19 -1.12
N PRO A 157 20.74 10.58 -0.10
CA PRO A 157 20.45 11.74 0.73
C PRO A 157 20.26 13.05 -0.06
N GLU A 158 20.97 13.22 -1.18
CA GLU A 158 20.84 14.42 -2.02
C GLU A 158 19.48 14.49 -2.73
N ALA A 159 18.88 13.34 -3.06
CA ALA A 159 17.59 13.26 -3.73
C ALA A 159 16.40 13.18 -2.76
N THR A 160 16.60 12.60 -1.57
CA THR A 160 15.53 12.34 -0.61
C THR A 160 15.38 13.40 0.48
N GLY A 161 16.42 14.21 0.73
CA GLY A 161 16.46 15.15 1.86
C GLY A 161 16.45 14.46 3.24
N LYS A 162 16.47 13.13 3.27
CA LYS A 162 16.54 12.28 4.47
C LYS A 162 17.97 11.76 4.61
N GLN A 163 18.44 11.55 5.83
CA GLN A 163 19.73 10.85 6.04
C GLN A 163 19.61 9.40 5.53
N THR A 164 20.67 8.86 4.95
CA THR A 164 20.72 7.45 4.53
C THR A 164 20.40 6.55 5.74
N TRP A 165 19.58 5.52 5.53
CA TRP A 165 19.13 4.58 6.56
C TRP A 165 18.21 5.18 7.63
N SER A 166 17.48 6.27 7.34
CA SER A 166 16.54 6.90 8.28
C SER A 166 15.58 5.90 8.91
N ASP A 167 15.08 4.97 8.09
CA ASP A 167 14.06 4.02 8.51
C ASP A 167 14.63 2.91 9.40
N LEU A 168 15.91 2.54 9.20
CA LEU A 168 16.62 1.64 10.11
C LEU A 168 16.93 2.32 11.45
N ARG A 169 17.25 3.63 11.43
CA ARG A 169 17.52 4.42 12.65
C ARG A 169 16.25 4.62 13.47
N GLN A 170 15.12 4.82 12.80
CA GLN A 170 13.78 4.91 13.42
C GLN A 170 13.17 3.53 13.72
N ARG A 171 13.85 2.42 13.41
CA ARG A 171 13.39 1.03 13.63
C ARG A 171 12.03 0.71 12.98
N LYS A 172 11.68 1.37 11.86
CA LYS A 172 10.43 1.08 11.13
C LYS A 172 10.36 -0.38 10.72
N LYS A 173 9.22 -1.04 10.96
CA LYS A 173 9.07 -2.51 10.81
C LYS A 173 9.15 -3.00 9.36
N SER A 174 8.77 -2.19 8.38
CA SER A 174 8.97 -2.51 6.94
C SER A 174 10.43 -2.90 6.63
N SER A 175 11.39 -2.21 7.25
CA SER A 175 12.82 -2.53 7.11
C SER A 175 13.23 -3.92 7.65
N ARG A 176 12.50 -4.47 8.64
CA ARG A 176 12.76 -5.80 9.23
C ARG A 176 12.15 -6.94 8.42
N SER A 177 11.02 -6.72 7.75
CA SER A 177 10.37 -7.72 6.89
C SER A 177 11.04 -7.84 5.51
N TRP A 178 11.75 -6.78 5.09
CA TRP A 178 12.41 -6.67 3.79
C TRP A 178 13.35 -7.84 3.35
N PRO A 179 14.17 -8.43 4.23
CA PRO A 179 15.02 -9.57 3.84
C PRO A 179 14.23 -10.80 3.37
N ARG A 180 12.92 -10.86 3.68
CA ARG A 180 11.99 -11.90 3.23
C ARG A 180 11.31 -11.50 1.91
N TRP A 181 10.93 -10.23 1.76
CA TRP A 181 10.48 -9.66 0.48
C TRP A 181 11.46 -9.91 -0.66
N ARG A 182 12.76 -9.63 -0.45
CA ARG A 182 13.81 -9.92 -1.45
C ARG A 182 13.88 -11.39 -1.87
N ARG A 183 13.54 -12.32 -0.99
CA ARG A 183 13.54 -13.76 -1.30
C ARG A 183 12.26 -14.22 -1.98
N ALA A 184 11.13 -13.55 -1.73
CA ALA A 184 9.86 -13.85 -2.36
C ALA A 184 9.73 -13.21 -3.76
N ALA A 185 10.32 -12.03 -3.97
CA ALA A 185 10.28 -11.29 -5.23
C ALA A 185 11.29 -11.79 -6.28
N VAL A 186 12.27 -12.60 -5.88
CA VAL A 186 13.22 -13.25 -6.81
C VAL A 186 12.72 -14.67 -7.05
N PRO A 187 12.20 -15.01 -8.25
CA PRO A 187 11.86 -16.39 -8.55
C PRO A 187 13.11 -17.25 -8.39
N PRO A 188 13.01 -18.48 -7.85
CA PRO A 188 14.16 -19.36 -7.72
C PRO A 188 14.76 -19.54 -9.11
N SER A 189 16.00 -19.08 -9.29
CA SER A 189 16.73 -19.29 -10.53
C SER A 189 16.79 -20.79 -10.77
N GLY A 190 15.97 -21.27 -11.71
CA GLY A 190 16.00 -22.64 -12.18
C GLY A 190 17.44 -22.92 -12.61
N SER A 191 18.08 -23.87 -11.93
CA SER A 191 19.39 -24.35 -12.32
C SER A 191 19.25 -25.09 -13.66
N ALA A 192 19.31 -24.35 -14.75
CA ALA A 192 19.48 -24.91 -16.08
C ALA A 192 20.91 -25.45 -16.19
N ARG A 193 21.15 -26.65 -15.65
CA ARG A 193 22.30 -27.48 -16.06
C ARG A 193 21.98 -28.07 -17.43
N SER A 194 22.21 -27.30 -18.50
CA SER A 194 22.35 -27.86 -19.83
C SER A 194 23.80 -28.33 -20.00
N SER A 195 24.02 -29.64 -19.91
CA SER A 195 25.28 -30.27 -20.32
C SER A 195 25.20 -30.61 -21.82
N PRO A 196 26.15 -30.20 -22.67
CA PRO A 196 26.09 -30.50 -24.10
C PRO A 196 26.56 -31.94 -24.35
N ARG A 197 25.63 -32.84 -24.68
CA ARG A 197 25.99 -34.16 -25.22
C ARG A 197 26.26 -34.03 -26.72
N THR A 198 27.53 -34.19 -27.10
CA THR A 198 28.01 -34.40 -28.46
C THR A 198 27.35 -35.62 -29.13
N PRO A 199 27.01 -35.58 -30.43
CA PRO A 199 26.46 -36.73 -31.15
C PRO A 199 27.60 -37.64 -31.65
N ARG A 200 27.47 -38.95 -31.45
CA ARG A 200 28.35 -39.98 -32.06
C ARG A 200 27.57 -40.76 -33.11
N ALA A 201 28.14 -40.82 -34.31
CA ALA A 201 27.57 -41.43 -35.50
C ALA A 201 27.64 -42.98 -35.50
N ALA A 202 26.57 -43.55 -36.08
CA ALA A 202 26.39 -44.79 -36.83
C ALA A 202 27.41 -45.95 -36.77
N THR A 203 26.87 -47.17 -36.57
CA THR A 203 27.23 -48.35 -37.40
C THR A 203 26.03 -49.30 -37.57
N SER A 204 25.82 -49.68 -38.84
CA SER A 204 24.84 -50.59 -39.46
C SER A 204 24.84 -52.04 -38.95
N ARG A 205 23.80 -52.89 -39.10
CA ARG A 205 23.35 -53.66 -40.31
C ARG A 205 22.29 -54.74 -39.86
N PRO A 206 21.69 -55.61 -40.72
CA PRO A 206 20.54 -55.43 -41.63
C PRO A 206 19.31 -56.37 -41.36
N SER A 207 18.23 -56.17 -42.15
CA SER A 207 16.90 -56.86 -42.18
C SER A 207 16.93 -58.32 -42.73
N PRO A 208 15.84 -59.14 -42.63
CA PRO A 208 14.84 -59.15 -43.73
C PRO A 208 13.36 -59.52 -43.39
N ARG A 209 12.44 -58.81 -44.10
CA ARG A 209 11.20 -59.26 -44.81
C ARG A 209 10.05 -60.05 -44.13
N ARG A 210 8.81 -59.53 -44.27
CA ARG A 210 7.65 -60.07 -45.07
C ARG A 210 6.39 -59.18 -44.84
N SER A 211 5.87 -58.46 -45.86
CA SER A 211 4.64 -58.74 -46.68
C SER A 211 3.44 -59.25 -45.87
N SER A 212 2.21 -58.71 -45.93
CA SER A 212 1.41 -58.33 -47.11
C SER A 212 0.02 -57.74 -46.75
N ARG A 213 -0.52 -56.88 -47.66
CA ARG A 213 -1.93 -56.68 -48.12
C ARG A 213 -2.95 -56.01 -47.15
N ARG A 214 -3.44 -54.78 -47.46
CA ARG A 214 -4.60 -54.33 -48.29
C ARG A 214 -5.99 -54.57 -47.62
N VAL A 215 -6.66 -53.56 -47.02
CA VAL A 215 -7.78 -52.63 -47.46
C VAL A 215 -9.15 -53.31 -47.83
N PRO A 216 -10.31 -52.59 -47.82
CA PRO A 216 -11.41 -52.50 -46.83
C PRO A 216 -12.71 -53.18 -47.39
N PRO A 217 -14.00 -52.80 -47.15
CA PRO A 217 -14.64 -51.51 -46.81
C PRO A 217 -14.88 -51.25 -45.32
#